data_AF-A0A3P7JM20-F1
#
_entry.id   AF-A0A3P7JM20-F1
#
_cell.length_a   1.000
_cell.length_b   1.000
_cell.length_c   1.000
_cell.angle_alpha   90.00
_cell.angle_beta   90.00
_cell.angle_gamma   90.00
#
_symmetry.space_group_name_H-M   'P 1'
#
loop_
_entity.id
_entity.type
_entity.pdbx_description
1 polymer ?
#
loop_
_entity_poly.entity_id
_entity_poly.type
_entity_poly.pdbx_seq_one_letter_code
_entity_poly.pdbx_strand_id
1 'polypeptide(L)'
;MLETLTSSWSSGSQFQITRIFVKFFVEDGAPLQMLVDERWTVADTMQQLADKHHITLCEDHCIVEEFPDLYIRRIYEDHENLVENIQLWVQDSPNKLYFIRRPDKYPFIDRPELYLVTEKTADLEVPPGDNWTKEVKTQFVQDFFTRETVSPPELEGFLHLKSDGRKSWKKHYFVLRPSGLYYAPKGKKSSKDLQCLMNLHSNQVYTGINWAKKYKSPTEWCIAIKLTALQMKRSQYIKYICADDEASFRRWLVGLRIAKVRTPDDEDSDEEFPAPPPVFSRTSTPSQVSRTFS
;
A
#
# COMPACT_ATOMS: atom_id res chain seq x y z
N MET A 1 -16.35 7.22 19.77
CA MET A 1 -17.03 8.47 20.19
C MET A 1 -16.43 9.59 19.36
N LEU A 2 -17.05 9.87 18.22
CA LEU A 2 -16.67 10.97 17.32
C LEU A 2 -17.62 12.12 17.65
N GLU A 3 -17.11 13.21 18.20
CA GLU A 3 -17.87 14.45 18.36
C GLU A 3 -17.42 15.43 17.28
N THR A 4 -18.33 15.73 16.37
CA THR A 4 -18.15 16.78 15.36
C THR A 4 -18.46 18.12 16.03
N LEU A 5 -17.43 18.89 16.38
CA LEU A 5 -17.62 20.25 16.91
C LEU A 5 -17.77 21.22 15.72
N THR A 6 -18.97 21.75 15.52
CA THR A 6 -19.22 22.86 14.59
C THR A 6 -19.38 24.15 15.39
N SER A 7 -18.53 25.14 15.16
CA SER A 7 -18.70 26.50 15.70
C SER A 7 -19.16 27.44 14.58
N SER A 8 -20.31 28.10 14.77
CA SER A 8 -20.89 29.02 13.78
C SER A 8 -20.73 30.49 14.18
N TRP A 9 -19.94 31.24 13.42
CA TRP A 9 -20.05 32.70 13.28
C TRP A 9 -19.95 33.03 11.78
N SER A 10 -20.82 33.91 11.29
CA SER A 10 -21.09 34.16 9.87
C SER A 10 -20.48 35.48 9.37
N SER A 11 -19.62 35.42 8.34
CA SER A 11 -19.56 36.39 7.22
C SER A 11 -18.44 36.02 6.24
N GLY A 12 -18.79 35.83 4.97
CA GLY A 12 -17.88 35.44 3.88
C GLY A 12 -17.93 33.95 3.62
N SER A 13 -18.11 33.53 2.37
CA SER A 13 -18.04 32.13 1.94
C SER A 13 -16.61 31.61 2.05
N GLN A 14 -16.07 31.54 3.27
CA GLN A 14 -14.95 30.70 3.61
C GLN A 14 -15.51 29.28 3.63
N PHE A 15 -15.05 28.45 2.69
CA PHE A 15 -15.21 27.00 2.79
C PHE A 15 -14.87 26.58 4.22
N GLN A 16 -15.86 26.07 4.96
CA GLN A 16 -15.61 25.59 6.31
C GLN A 16 -14.76 24.35 6.20
N ILE A 17 -13.49 24.49 6.58
CA ILE A 17 -12.53 23.39 6.54
C ILE A 17 -12.93 22.35 7.58
N THR A 18 -13.27 21.14 7.13
CA THR A 18 -13.58 20.02 8.01
C THR A 18 -12.31 19.58 8.75
N ARG A 19 -12.45 19.37 10.06
CA ARG A 19 -11.40 18.76 10.88
C ARG A 19 -11.97 17.59 11.64
N ILE A 20 -11.25 16.47 11.64
CA ILE A 20 -11.66 15.28 12.37
C ILE A 20 -10.64 14.94 13.46
N PHE A 21 -11.12 14.52 14.62
CA PHE A 21 -10.25 14.09 15.70
C PHE A 21 -9.84 12.63 15.48
N VAL A 22 -8.54 12.40 15.27
CA VAL A 22 -7.99 11.09 14.91
C VAL A 22 -7.05 10.59 15.99
N LYS A 23 -7.17 9.30 16.28
CA LYS A 23 -6.29 8.56 17.21
C LYS A 23 -5.37 7.64 16.42
N PHE A 24 -4.08 7.72 16.70
CA PHE A 24 -3.03 6.91 16.09
C PHE A 24 -2.39 6.00 17.14
N PHE A 25 -2.47 4.69 16.91
CA PHE A 25 -1.75 3.71 17.71
C PHE A 25 -0.27 3.69 17.32
N VAL A 26 0.63 3.52 18.29
CA VAL A 26 2.09 3.47 18.06
C VAL A 26 2.63 2.13 18.56
N GLU A 27 3.83 1.72 18.14
CA GLU A 27 4.42 0.42 18.55
C GLU A 27 4.65 0.36 20.05
N ASP A 28 5.20 1.44 20.62
CA ASP A 28 5.54 1.55 22.03
C ASP A 28 4.93 2.83 22.62
N GLY A 29 3.99 2.67 23.55
CA GLY A 29 3.47 3.78 24.36
C GLY A 29 1.99 4.07 24.18
N ALA A 30 1.59 5.24 24.67
CA ALA A 30 0.21 5.70 24.61
C ALA A 30 -0.13 6.16 23.18
N PRO A 31 -1.35 5.89 22.69
CA PRO A 31 -1.79 6.40 21.39
C PRO A 31 -1.69 7.92 21.30
N LEU A 32 -1.27 8.41 20.14
CA LEU A 32 -1.25 9.83 19.81
C LEU A 32 -2.62 10.28 19.31
N GLN A 33 -2.91 11.57 19.41
CA GLN A 33 -4.19 12.12 18.98
C GLN A 33 -4.08 13.56 18.53
N MET A 34 -4.77 13.91 17.44
CA MET A 34 -4.83 15.28 16.94
C MET A 34 -6.06 15.53 16.07
N LEU A 35 -6.38 16.81 15.85
CA LEU A 35 -7.29 17.22 14.80
C LEU A 35 -6.54 17.20 13.46
N VAL A 36 -7.08 16.48 12.49
CA VAL A 36 -6.57 16.38 11.13
C VAL A 36 -7.45 17.23 10.22
N ASP A 37 -6.82 18.11 9.45
CA ASP A 37 -7.45 18.98 8.46
C ASP A 37 -7.76 18.19 7.18
N GLU A 38 -8.95 18.38 6.59
CA GLU A 38 -9.38 17.63 5.39
C GLU A 38 -8.49 17.86 4.17
N ARG A 39 -7.61 18.86 4.19
CA ARG A 39 -6.66 19.14 3.10
C ARG A 39 -5.33 18.43 3.26
N TRP A 40 -5.08 17.76 4.39
CA TRP A 40 -3.80 17.13 4.67
C TRP A 40 -3.69 15.76 4.01
N THR A 41 -2.59 15.59 3.30
CA THR A 41 -2.12 14.27 2.88
C THR A 41 -1.68 13.45 4.09
N VAL A 42 -1.39 12.17 3.87
CA VAL A 42 -0.73 11.33 4.87
C VAL A 42 0.64 11.89 5.25
N ALA A 43 1.42 12.40 4.28
CA ALA A 43 2.70 13.04 4.55
C ALA A 43 2.55 14.26 5.48
N ASP A 44 1.61 15.15 5.17
CA ASP A 44 1.32 16.33 6.01
C ASP A 44 0.90 15.91 7.42
N THR A 45 0.02 14.92 7.52
CA THR A 45 -0.43 14.38 8.81
C THR A 45 0.74 13.85 9.64
N MET A 46 1.65 13.09 9.03
CA MET A 46 2.84 12.58 9.72
C MET A 46 3.76 13.70 10.18
N GLN A 47 3.97 14.74 9.37
CA GLN A 47 4.78 15.91 9.76
C GLN A 47 4.15 16.63 10.96
N GLN A 48 2.84 16.85 10.94
CA GLN A 48 2.14 17.53 12.04
C GLN A 48 2.11 16.71 13.33
N LEU A 49 1.97 15.38 13.23
CA LEU A 49 2.14 14.47 14.37
C LEU A 49 3.54 14.57 14.95
N ALA A 50 4.56 14.59 14.10
CA ALA A 50 5.95 14.65 14.48
C ALA A 50 6.29 15.96 15.20
N ASP A 51 5.86 17.10 14.65
CA ASP A 51 6.08 18.41 15.26
C ASP A 51 5.39 18.52 16.62
N LYS A 52 4.13 18.06 16.71
CA LYS A 52 3.34 18.10 17.94
C LYS A 52 3.91 17.22 19.06
N HIS A 53 4.48 16.07 18.71
CA HIS A 53 4.95 15.07 19.67
C HIS A 53 6.48 14.95 19.75
N HIS A 54 7.20 15.88 19.11
CA HIS A 54 8.67 15.94 19.06
C HIS A 54 9.30 14.62 18.57
N ILE A 55 8.73 14.04 17.52
CA ILE A 55 9.21 12.80 16.91
C ILE A 55 10.11 13.17 15.73
N THR A 56 11.31 12.59 15.67
CA THR A 56 12.17 12.71 14.48
C THR A 56 11.72 11.70 13.43
N LEU A 57 11.15 12.20 12.32
CA LEU A 57 10.74 11.36 11.20
C LEU A 57 11.94 10.70 10.49
N CYS A 58 11.67 9.55 9.88
CA CYS A 58 12.55 8.86 8.94
C CYS A 58 11.69 8.19 7.86
N GLU A 59 12.31 7.70 6.78
CA GLU A 59 11.62 7.14 5.61
C GLU A 59 10.70 5.94 5.92
N ASP A 60 10.98 5.20 7.00
CA ASP A 60 10.18 4.05 7.40
C ASP A 60 8.86 4.48 8.04
N HIS A 61 8.74 5.72 8.53
CA HIS A 61 7.51 6.17 9.17
C HIS A 61 6.37 6.18 8.16
N CYS A 62 5.23 5.62 8.59
CA CYS A 62 4.03 5.55 7.79
C CYS A 62 2.78 5.52 8.65
N ILE A 63 1.65 5.74 7.99
CA ILE A 63 0.34 5.48 8.58
C ILE A 63 -0.18 4.15 8.03
N VAL A 64 -0.56 3.24 8.95
CA VAL A 64 -1.11 1.93 8.61
C VAL A 64 -2.57 1.87 9.02
N GLU A 65 -3.42 1.56 8.06
CA GLU A 65 -4.83 1.25 8.28
C GLU A 65 -4.99 -0.25 8.51
N GLU A 66 -5.69 -0.62 9.57
CA GLU A 66 -6.09 -1.98 9.87
C GLU A 66 -7.62 -2.11 9.91
N PHE A 67 -8.12 -3.19 9.32
CA PHE A 67 -9.49 -3.67 9.43
C PHE A 67 -9.50 -4.97 10.25
N PRO A 68 -9.67 -4.91 11.58
CA PRO A 68 -9.59 -6.10 12.43
C PRO A 68 -10.59 -7.20 12.04
N ASP A 69 -11.81 -6.82 11.64
CA ASP A 69 -12.87 -7.77 11.27
C ASP A 69 -12.60 -8.51 9.95
N LEU A 70 -11.82 -7.88 9.08
CA LEU A 70 -11.39 -8.45 7.80
C LEU A 70 -10.03 -9.14 7.89
N TYR A 71 -9.31 -8.94 9.00
CA TYR A 71 -7.94 -9.43 9.22
C TYR A 71 -6.99 -8.94 8.14
N ILE A 72 -7.06 -7.65 7.80
CA ILE A 72 -6.22 -7.02 6.79
C ILE A 72 -5.68 -5.69 7.27
N ARG A 73 -4.55 -5.28 6.69
CA ARG A 73 -3.98 -3.94 6.87
C ARG A 73 -3.25 -3.47 5.62
N ARG A 74 -3.18 -2.16 5.42
CA ARG A 74 -2.37 -1.55 4.37
C ARG A 74 -1.60 -0.35 4.91
N ILE A 75 -0.47 -0.06 4.29
CA ILE A 75 0.21 1.23 4.46
C ILE A 75 -0.54 2.22 3.56
N TYR A 76 -0.91 3.38 4.09
CA TYR A 76 -1.35 4.48 3.24
C TYR A 76 -0.15 5.05 2.50
N GLU A 77 -0.34 5.37 1.22
CA GLU A 77 0.66 6.09 0.45
C GLU A 77 0.68 7.56 0.88
N ASP A 78 1.88 8.16 0.82
CA ASP A 78 2.14 9.47 1.41
C ASP A 78 1.31 10.61 0.80
N HIS A 79 0.89 10.46 -0.46
CA HIS A 79 0.05 11.42 -1.19
C HIS A 79 -1.45 11.25 -0.94
N GLU A 80 -1.90 10.15 -0.31
CA GLU A 80 -3.32 9.93 -0.08
C GLU A 80 -3.88 10.97 0.90
N ASN A 81 -5.13 11.40 0.70
CA ASN A 81 -5.84 12.21 1.69
C ASN A 81 -6.28 11.34 2.88
N LEU A 82 -5.92 11.73 4.10
CA LEU A 82 -6.25 10.94 5.28
C LEU A 82 -7.75 10.99 5.60
N VAL A 83 -8.33 12.20 5.55
CA VAL A 83 -9.72 12.43 5.98
C VAL A 83 -10.68 11.75 5.03
N GLU A 84 -10.46 11.83 3.72
CA GLU A 84 -11.26 11.11 2.72
C GLU A 84 -11.28 9.60 2.97
N ASN A 85 -10.11 9.01 3.25
CA ASN A 85 -10.02 7.59 3.56
C ASN A 85 -10.78 7.21 4.84
N ILE A 86 -10.69 8.02 5.89
CA ILE A 86 -11.44 7.79 7.15
C ILE A 86 -12.94 7.97 6.93
N GLN A 87 -13.38 8.94 6.13
CA GLN A 87 -14.79 9.18 5.83
C GLN A 87 -15.46 8.02 5.09
N LEU A 88 -14.67 7.16 4.44
CA LEU A 88 -15.19 5.92 3.88
C LEU A 88 -15.61 4.93 4.95
N TRP A 89 -15.11 5.01 6.19
CA TRP A 89 -15.41 4.08 7.27
C TRP A 89 -16.87 4.15 7.72
N VAL A 90 -17.42 3.01 8.15
CA VAL A 90 -18.76 3.00 8.77
C VAL A 90 -18.73 3.71 10.12
N GLN A 91 -19.89 4.23 10.55
CA GLN A 91 -20.06 4.73 11.90
C GLN A 91 -19.67 3.67 12.94
N ASP A 92 -18.94 4.09 13.97
CA ASP A 92 -18.39 3.21 15.02
C ASP A 92 -17.50 2.08 14.51
N SER A 93 -16.80 2.33 13.39
CA SER A 93 -15.85 1.40 12.81
C SER A 93 -14.79 0.93 13.83
N PRO A 94 -14.50 -0.39 13.90
CA PRO A 94 -13.41 -0.92 14.71
C PRO A 94 -12.03 -0.75 14.05
N ASN A 95 -11.98 -0.15 12.85
CA ASN A 95 -10.74 0.08 12.13
C ASN A 95 -9.79 0.97 12.96
N LYS A 96 -8.49 0.81 12.69
CA LYS A 96 -7.44 1.49 13.44
C LYS A 96 -6.45 2.12 12.49
N LEU A 97 -5.97 3.29 12.88
CA LEU A 97 -4.80 3.91 12.27
C LEU A 97 -3.62 3.76 13.22
N TYR A 98 -2.49 3.33 12.67
CA TYR A 98 -1.23 3.23 13.37
C TYR A 98 -0.24 4.22 12.78
N PHE A 99 0.56 4.87 13.61
CA PHE A 99 1.72 5.65 13.20
C PHE A 99 2.97 4.89 13.66
N ILE A 100 3.60 4.17 12.73
CA ILE A 100 4.65 3.17 13.03
C ILE A 100 5.73 3.18 11.95
N ARG A 101 6.83 2.45 12.20
CA ARG A 101 7.92 2.28 11.23
C ARG A 101 7.74 0.99 10.43
N ARG A 102 7.82 1.07 9.11
CA ARG A 102 7.72 -0.05 8.18
C ARG A 102 8.84 0.01 7.14
N PRO A 103 9.96 -0.70 7.35
CA PRO A 103 11.06 -0.75 6.39
C PRO A 103 10.67 -1.42 5.06
N ASP A 104 9.52 -2.11 5.03
CA ASP A 104 8.92 -2.69 3.82
C ASP A 104 7.95 -1.73 3.10
N LYS A 105 7.93 -0.44 3.46
CA LYS A 105 7.12 0.60 2.79
C LYS A 105 7.57 0.82 1.35
N TYR A 106 8.87 1.01 1.10
CA TYR A 106 9.41 1.26 -0.25
C TYR A 106 10.62 0.38 -0.56
N PRO A 107 10.49 -0.95 -0.53
CA PRO A 107 11.62 -1.87 -0.68
C PRO A 107 12.27 -1.82 -2.08
N PHE A 108 11.56 -1.26 -3.07
CA PHE A 108 12.08 -1.04 -4.42
C PHE A 108 13.09 0.11 -4.52
N ILE A 109 13.18 0.99 -3.51
CA ILE A 109 14.25 1.99 -3.43
C ILE A 109 15.58 1.32 -3.07
N ASP A 110 15.52 0.37 -2.14
CA ASP A 110 16.70 -0.35 -1.66
C ASP A 110 17.17 -1.47 -2.59
N ARG A 111 16.23 -2.12 -3.27
CA ARG A 111 16.49 -3.28 -4.14
C ARG A 111 15.75 -3.15 -5.48
N PRO A 112 15.93 -2.06 -6.25
CA PRO A 112 15.23 -1.87 -7.53
C PRO A 112 15.39 -3.05 -8.50
N GLU A 113 16.52 -3.74 -8.47
CA GLU A 113 16.81 -4.95 -9.24
C GLU A 113 15.85 -6.11 -8.98
N LEU A 114 15.25 -6.18 -7.80
CA LEU A 114 14.30 -7.24 -7.44
C LEU A 114 12.87 -6.92 -7.85
N TYR A 115 12.53 -5.64 -7.97
CA TYR A 115 11.14 -5.18 -8.05
C TYR A 115 10.80 -4.44 -9.34
N LEU A 116 11.75 -3.69 -9.91
CA LEU A 116 11.53 -2.77 -11.02
C LEU A 116 12.13 -3.28 -12.33
N VAL A 117 13.20 -4.08 -12.28
CA VAL A 117 13.83 -4.66 -13.47
C VAL A 117 12.92 -5.73 -14.10
N THR A 118 12.43 -5.45 -15.30
CA THR A 118 11.57 -6.31 -16.12
C THR A 118 11.98 -6.22 -17.60
N GLU A 119 11.39 -7.06 -18.47
CA GLU A 119 11.59 -6.94 -19.92
C GLU A 119 11.24 -5.54 -20.46
N LYS A 120 10.27 -4.85 -19.84
CA LYS A 120 9.85 -3.50 -20.23
C LYS A 120 10.76 -2.38 -19.75
N THR A 121 11.69 -2.68 -18.85
CA THR A 121 12.70 -1.73 -18.38
C THR A 121 14.08 -2.11 -18.88
N ALA A 122 14.18 -3.00 -19.89
CA ALA A 122 15.44 -3.43 -20.47
C ALA A 122 16.18 -2.29 -21.20
N ASP A 123 15.47 -1.19 -21.50
CA ASP A 123 16.02 0.04 -22.05
C ASP A 123 16.71 0.93 -21.01
N LEU A 124 16.43 0.73 -19.71
CA LEU A 124 17.16 1.40 -18.64
C LEU A 124 18.52 0.76 -18.45
N GLU A 125 19.53 1.56 -18.12
CA GLU A 125 20.86 1.06 -17.81
C GLU A 125 20.80 0.20 -16.54
N VAL A 126 20.91 -1.12 -16.72
CA VAL A 126 21.00 -2.08 -15.62
C VAL A 126 22.47 -2.40 -15.40
N PRO A 127 23.05 -2.09 -14.23
CA PRO A 127 24.44 -2.42 -13.95
C PRO A 127 24.63 -3.95 -13.96
N PRO A 128 25.78 -4.46 -14.46
CA PRO A 128 26.03 -5.89 -14.50
C PRO A 128 26.23 -6.48 -13.09
N GLY A 129 25.58 -7.61 -12.82
CA GLY A 129 25.70 -8.32 -11.55
C GLY A 129 25.23 -7.50 -10.35
N ASP A 130 26.06 -7.44 -9.31
CA ASP A 130 25.75 -6.79 -8.03
C ASP A 130 26.25 -5.34 -7.94
N ASN A 131 26.58 -4.70 -9.07
CA ASN A 131 27.11 -3.32 -9.12
C ASN A 131 26.04 -2.23 -8.90
N TRP A 132 25.14 -2.44 -7.94
CA TRP A 132 24.08 -1.51 -7.56
C TRP A 132 24.54 -0.58 -6.43
N THR A 133 25.31 0.46 -6.76
CA THR A 133 25.66 1.51 -5.80
C THR A 133 24.42 2.34 -5.42
N LYS A 134 24.52 3.14 -4.36
CA LYS A 134 23.41 3.99 -3.92
C LYS A 134 22.99 4.98 -5.01
N GLU A 135 23.95 5.53 -5.73
CA GLU A 135 23.75 6.50 -6.82
C GLU A 135 23.04 5.82 -7.99
N VAL A 136 23.48 4.63 -8.38
CA VAL A 136 22.85 3.84 -9.46
C VAL A 136 21.43 3.45 -9.11
N LYS A 137 21.17 2.99 -7.88
CA LYS A 137 19.80 2.69 -7.42
C LYS A 137 18.91 3.93 -7.47
N THR A 138 19.41 5.06 -6.97
CA THR A 138 18.66 6.33 -6.96
C THR A 138 18.31 6.78 -8.37
N GLN A 139 19.28 6.75 -9.28
CA GLN A 139 19.07 7.12 -10.68
C GLN A 139 18.09 6.17 -11.37
N PHE A 140 18.26 4.85 -11.21
CA PHE A 140 17.37 3.86 -11.81
C PHE A 140 15.92 4.02 -11.32
N VAL A 141 15.71 4.26 -10.03
CA VAL A 141 14.38 4.53 -9.48
C VAL A 141 13.83 5.82 -10.08
N GLN A 142 14.60 6.91 -10.12
CA GLN A 142 14.14 8.15 -10.74
C GLN A 142 13.74 7.92 -12.21
N ASP A 143 14.61 7.31 -13.01
CA ASP A 143 14.33 7.00 -14.42
C ASP A 143 13.10 6.11 -14.57
N PHE A 144 12.92 5.12 -13.69
CA PHE A 144 11.71 4.29 -13.72
C PHE A 144 10.44 5.10 -13.47
N PHE A 145 10.46 6.09 -12.57
CA PHE A 145 9.28 6.87 -12.20
C PHE A 145 9.01 8.10 -13.08
N THR A 146 9.97 8.57 -13.87
CA THR A 146 9.84 9.78 -14.72
C THR A 146 9.51 9.50 -16.19
N ARG A 147 9.44 8.23 -16.63
CA ARG A 147 9.12 7.91 -18.04
C ARG A 147 7.70 8.36 -18.41
N GLU A 148 7.54 8.85 -19.64
CA GLU A 148 6.22 9.25 -20.19
C GLU A 148 5.21 8.09 -20.22
N THR A 149 5.68 6.85 -20.40
CA THR A 149 4.84 5.64 -20.43
C THR A 149 5.27 4.65 -19.35
N VAL A 150 5.10 5.00 -18.07
CA VAL A 150 5.39 4.04 -17.01
C VAL A 150 4.27 3.00 -16.88
N SER A 151 4.48 1.80 -17.43
CA SER A 151 3.69 0.65 -17.02
C SER A 151 4.20 0.10 -15.69
N PRO A 152 3.34 -0.35 -14.75
CA PRO A 152 3.80 -1.14 -13.62
C PRO A 152 4.63 -2.34 -14.07
N PRO A 153 5.54 -2.84 -13.22
CA PRO A 153 6.34 -4.00 -13.56
C PRO A 153 5.38 -5.15 -13.92
N GLU A 154 5.51 -5.69 -15.13
CA GLU A 154 4.68 -6.82 -15.53
C GLU A 154 5.13 -8.05 -14.75
N LEU A 155 4.27 -8.47 -13.83
CA LEU A 155 4.49 -9.64 -13.00
C LEU A 155 3.68 -10.81 -13.52
N GLU A 156 4.30 -11.97 -13.54
CA GLU A 156 3.62 -13.22 -13.82
C GLU A 156 4.12 -14.34 -12.91
N GLY A 157 3.24 -15.29 -12.59
CA GLY A 157 3.59 -16.35 -11.67
C GLY A 157 2.37 -17.04 -11.07
N PHE A 158 2.61 -18.13 -10.36
CA PHE A 158 1.53 -18.83 -9.69
C PHE A 158 1.23 -18.24 -8.31
N LEU A 159 -0.06 -18.06 -8.02
CA LEU A 159 -0.57 -17.73 -6.70
C LEU A 159 -1.78 -18.61 -6.38
N HIS A 160 -2.08 -18.76 -5.10
CA HIS A 160 -3.30 -19.41 -4.64
C HIS A 160 -4.41 -18.40 -4.52
N LEU A 161 -5.53 -18.62 -5.20
CA LEU A 161 -6.75 -17.84 -5.07
C LEU A 161 -7.71 -18.56 -4.12
N LYS A 162 -8.20 -17.85 -3.11
CA LYS A 162 -9.25 -18.37 -2.22
C LYS A 162 -10.58 -18.41 -2.96
N SER A 163 -11.33 -19.50 -2.82
CA SER A 163 -12.69 -19.60 -3.34
C SER A 163 -13.66 -18.71 -2.56
N ASP A 164 -14.60 -18.09 -3.27
CA ASP A 164 -15.62 -17.22 -2.66
C ASP A 164 -16.45 -18.01 -1.63
N GLY A 165 -16.68 -17.41 -0.46
CA GLY A 165 -17.43 -18.01 0.65
C GLY A 165 -16.78 -19.24 1.33
N ARG A 166 -15.68 -19.81 0.79
CA ARG A 166 -15.09 -21.06 1.29
C ARG A 166 -13.66 -20.87 1.79
N LYS A 167 -13.19 -21.76 2.68
CA LYS A 167 -11.78 -21.79 3.15
C LYS A 167 -10.90 -22.72 2.28
N SER A 168 -11.20 -22.77 0.98
CA SER A 168 -10.46 -23.55 0.00
C SER A 168 -9.65 -22.63 -0.90
N TRP A 169 -8.47 -23.08 -1.30
CA TRP A 169 -7.52 -22.32 -2.11
C TRP A 169 -7.15 -23.13 -3.34
N LYS A 170 -7.01 -22.46 -4.48
CA LYS A 170 -6.69 -23.10 -5.75
C LYS A 170 -5.57 -22.33 -6.43
N LYS A 171 -4.54 -23.04 -6.90
CA LYS A 171 -3.38 -22.43 -7.56
C LYS A 171 -3.71 -22.07 -9.00
N HIS A 172 -3.48 -20.82 -9.37
CA HIS A 172 -3.70 -20.28 -10.71
C HIS A 172 -2.47 -19.51 -11.18
N TYR A 173 -2.31 -19.40 -12.50
CA TYR A 173 -1.32 -18.51 -13.08
C TYR A 173 -1.89 -17.09 -13.13
N PHE A 174 -1.17 -16.13 -12.58
CA PHE A 174 -1.54 -14.73 -12.48
C PHE A 174 -0.63 -13.88 -13.35
N VAL A 175 -1.19 -12.77 -13.81
CA VAL A 175 -0.53 -11.79 -14.66
C VAL A 175 -0.97 -10.39 -14.25
N LEU A 176 -0.03 -9.54 -13.86
CA LEU A 176 -0.24 -8.12 -13.61
C LEU A 176 -0.09 -7.34 -14.92
N ARG A 177 -1.06 -6.47 -15.19
CA ARG A 177 -1.07 -5.53 -16.31
C ARG A 177 -1.45 -4.15 -15.78
N PRO A 178 -1.18 -3.06 -16.54
CA PRO A 178 -1.59 -1.71 -16.15
C PRO A 178 -3.09 -1.61 -15.82
N SER A 179 -3.94 -2.32 -16.56
CA SER A 179 -5.40 -2.32 -16.39
C SER A 179 -5.91 -3.13 -15.19
N GLY A 180 -5.09 -4.02 -14.60
CA GLY A 180 -5.55 -4.87 -13.50
C GLY A 180 -4.77 -6.17 -13.32
N LEU A 181 -5.26 -6.96 -12.37
CA LEU A 181 -4.76 -8.30 -12.07
C LEU A 181 -5.59 -9.35 -12.81
N TYR A 182 -4.94 -10.18 -13.61
CA TYR A 182 -5.56 -11.23 -14.40
C TYR A 182 -5.10 -12.61 -13.93
N TYR A 183 -5.90 -13.64 -14.20
CA TYR A 183 -5.53 -15.03 -13.91
C TYR A 183 -6.06 -16.00 -14.95
N ALA A 184 -5.43 -17.17 -15.05
CA ALA A 184 -5.86 -18.27 -15.90
C ALA A 184 -6.70 -19.30 -15.08
N PRO A 185 -8.04 -19.38 -15.26
CA PRO A 185 -8.89 -20.27 -14.48
C PRO A 185 -8.56 -21.75 -14.66
N LYS A 186 -8.04 -22.12 -15.84
CA LYS A 186 -7.64 -23.49 -16.19
C LYS A 186 -6.17 -23.80 -15.83
N GLY A 187 -5.45 -22.85 -15.22
CA GLY A 187 -4.06 -23.04 -14.76
C GLY A 187 -2.98 -23.12 -15.85
N LYS A 188 -3.35 -23.00 -17.13
CA LYS A 188 -2.40 -22.97 -18.25
C LYS A 188 -1.83 -21.55 -18.45
N LYS A 189 -0.54 -21.46 -18.76
CA LYS A 189 0.16 -20.20 -19.13
C LYS A 189 -0.21 -19.72 -20.54
N SER A 190 -1.49 -19.56 -20.83
CA SER A 190 -1.98 -19.06 -22.12
C SER A 190 -2.59 -17.69 -21.93
N SER A 191 -2.06 -16.69 -22.64
CA SER A 191 -2.58 -15.30 -22.62
C SER A 191 -4.01 -15.20 -23.16
N LYS A 192 -4.45 -16.18 -23.99
CA LYS A 192 -5.77 -16.17 -24.64
C LYS A 192 -6.95 -16.45 -23.70
N ASP A 193 -6.69 -17.01 -22.52
CA ASP A 193 -7.74 -17.44 -21.56
C ASP A 193 -7.69 -16.65 -20.23
N LEU A 194 -7.01 -15.50 -20.21
CA LEU A 194 -6.89 -14.68 -19.00
C LEU A 194 -8.24 -14.02 -18.67
N GLN A 195 -8.65 -14.15 -17.42
CA GLN A 195 -9.81 -13.44 -16.87
C GLN A 195 -9.32 -12.33 -15.94
N CYS A 196 -9.92 -11.14 -16.08
CA CYS A 196 -9.69 -10.06 -15.14
C CYS A 196 -10.24 -10.48 -13.77
N LEU A 197 -9.36 -10.58 -12.77
CA LEU A 197 -9.78 -10.81 -11.40
C LEU A 197 -10.35 -9.52 -10.83
N MET A 198 -9.58 -8.43 -10.91
CA MET A 198 -10.00 -7.08 -10.54
C MET A 198 -9.18 -6.00 -11.26
N ASN A 199 -9.79 -4.82 -11.48
CA ASN A 199 -9.09 -3.60 -11.83
C ASN A 199 -8.36 -3.02 -10.60
N LEU A 200 -7.39 -2.12 -10.83
CA LEU A 200 -6.66 -1.49 -9.72
C LEU A 200 -7.21 -0.11 -9.38
N HIS A 201 -7.71 0.65 -10.35
CA HIS A 201 -8.27 1.99 -10.13
C HIS A 201 -9.25 2.06 -8.93
N SER A 202 -10.26 1.17 -8.89
CA SER A 202 -11.30 1.22 -7.83
C SER A 202 -10.95 0.42 -6.57
N ASN A 203 -9.79 -0.24 -6.52
CA ASN A 203 -9.47 -1.23 -5.48
C ASN A 203 -8.19 -0.90 -4.73
N GLN A 204 -8.18 -1.21 -3.45
CA GLN A 204 -7.01 -1.08 -2.59
C GLN A 204 -6.37 -2.44 -2.32
N VAL A 205 -5.05 -2.41 -2.09
CA VAL A 205 -4.22 -3.59 -1.85
C VAL A 205 -3.86 -3.67 -0.37
N TYR A 206 -4.05 -4.83 0.23
CA TYR A 206 -3.85 -5.06 1.66
C TYR A 206 -3.01 -6.31 1.90
N THR A 207 -2.32 -6.34 3.03
CA THR A 207 -1.69 -7.54 3.58
C THR A 207 -2.66 -8.29 4.48
N GLY A 208 -2.66 -9.62 4.40
CA GLY A 208 -3.45 -10.48 5.27
C GLY A 208 -2.80 -10.69 6.63
N ILE A 209 -3.62 -10.77 7.69
CA ILE A 209 -3.17 -10.98 9.07
C ILE A 209 -3.68 -12.33 9.57
N ASN A 210 -2.79 -13.24 9.96
CA ASN A 210 -3.16 -14.54 10.55
C ASN A 210 -4.13 -15.38 9.69
N TRP A 211 -4.02 -15.31 8.36
CA TRP A 211 -4.93 -16.00 7.44
C TRP A 211 -4.74 -17.52 7.41
N ALA A 212 -3.55 -18.04 7.72
CA ALA A 212 -3.35 -19.47 7.87
C ALA A 212 -4.29 -20.05 8.95
N LYS A 213 -4.45 -19.32 10.06
CA LYS A 213 -5.42 -19.66 11.12
C LYS A 213 -6.86 -19.39 10.69
N LYS A 214 -7.15 -18.20 10.15
CA LYS A 214 -8.52 -17.72 9.86
C LYS A 214 -9.16 -18.40 8.64
N TYR A 215 -8.46 -18.39 7.52
CA TYR A 215 -8.94 -18.79 6.19
C TYR A 215 -8.26 -20.04 5.64
N LYS A 216 -7.36 -20.67 6.41
CA LYS A 216 -6.61 -21.87 5.98
C LYS A 216 -5.80 -21.61 4.71
N SER A 217 -5.22 -20.42 4.61
CA SER A 217 -4.28 -20.10 3.52
C SER A 217 -3.09 -21.06 3.55
N PRO A 218 -2.52 -21.42 2.38
CA PRO A 218 -1.35 -22.30 2.30
C PRO A 218 -0.14 -21.76 3.07
N THR A 219 0.06 -20.44 3.07
CA THR A 219 1.13 -19.74 3.78
C THR A 219 0.59 -18.49 4.48
N GLU A 220 1.44 -17.76 5.20
CA GLU A 220 1.11 -16.45 5.76
C GLU A 220 1.24 -15.29 4.75
N TRP A 221 1.84 -15.56 3.58
CA TRP A 221 2.20 -14.58 2.56
C TRP A 221 1.01 -14.18 1.70
N CYS A 222 0.10 -13.42 2.30
CA CYS A 222 -1.25 -13.21 1.82
C CYS A 222 -1.55 -11.76 1.44
N ILE A 223 -2.20 -11.56 0.30
CA ILE A 223 -2.65 -10.25 -0.18
C ILE A 223 -4.16 -10.26 -0.35
N ALA A 224 -4.82 -9.20 0.11
CA ALA A 224 -6.21 -8.91 -0.17
C ALA A 224 -6.29 -7.77 -1.17
N ILE A 225 -7.26 -7.85 -2.07
CA ILE A 225 -7.59 -6.75 -2.96
C ILE A 225 -9.09 -6.49 -2.78
N LYS A 226 -9.44 -5.28 -2.36
CA LYS A 226 -10.79 -4.91 -1.93
C LYS A 226 -11.17 -3.55 -2.50
N LEU A 227 -12.42 -3.40 -2.94
CA LEU A 227 -13.00 -2.13 -3.34
C LEU A 227 -12.90 -1.09 -2.21
N THR A 228 -12.40 0.11 -2.51
CA THR A 228 -12.11 1.15 -1.49
C THR A 228 -13.33 1.43 -0.61
N ALA A 229 -14.49 1.67 -1.23
CA ALA A 229 -15.76 1.96 -0.54
C ALA A 229 -16.35 0.80 0.28
N LEU A 230 -15.86 -0.44 0.12
CA LEU A 230 -16.44 -1.60 0.78
C LEU A 230 -15.98 -1.74 2.25
N GLN A 231 -16.65 -1.12 3.19
CA GLN A 231 -16.29 -1.26 4.61
C GLN A 231 -16.81 -2.54 5.28
N MET A 232 -17.74 -3.23 4.63
CA MET A 232 -18.38 -4.43 5.18
C MET A 232 -17.80 -5.72 4.60
N LYS A 233 -17.88 -6.79 5.39
CA LYS A 233 -17.51 -8.13 4.96
C LYS A 233 -18.52 -8.70 3.95
N ARG A 234 -18.36 -8.34 2.68
CA ARG A 234 -19.07 -8.99 1.56
C ARG A 234 -18.05 -9.73 0.70
N SER A 235 -17.98 -11.04 0.88
CA SER A 235 -16.93 -11.89 0.33
C SER A 235 -16.82 -11.89 -1.20
N GLN A 236 -17.84 -11.44 -1.93
CA GLN A 236 -17.80 -11.39 -3.39
C GLN A 236 -16.96 -10.22 -3.93
N TYR A 237 -16.71 -9.20 -3.12
CA TYR A 237 -16.00 -7.96 -3.51
C TYR A 237 -14.59 -7.86 -2.90
N ILE A 238 -14.13 -8.92 -2.25
CA ILE A 238 -12.77 -9.01 -1.73
C ILE A 238 -12.15 -10.27 -2.29
N LYS A 239 -11.03 -10.11 -2.99
CA LYS A 239 -10.25 -11.24 -3.49
C LYS A 239 -9.04 -11.45 -2.61
N TYR A 240 -8.77 -12.72 -2.31
CA TYR A 240 -7.73 -13.15 -1.39
C TYR A 240 -6.77 -14.05 -2.14
N ILE A 241 -5.52 -13.63 -2.26
CA ILE A 241 -4.45 -14.36 -2.92
C ILE A 241 -3.33 -14.68 -1.91
N CYS A 242 -2.61 -15.76 -2.15
CA CYS A 242 -1.53 -16.24 -1.27
C CYS A 242 -0.35 -16.72 -2.12
N ALA A 243 0.85 -16.25 -1.80
CA ALA A 243 2.09 -16.71 -2.43
C ALA A 243 2.64 -17.95 -1.74
N ASP A 244 3.53 -18.68 -2.42
CA ASP A 244 4.20 -19.85 -1.85
C ASP A 244 5.35 -19.45 -0.90
N ASP A 245 5.92 -18.26 -1.08
CA ASP A 245 7.08 -17.77 -0.32
C ASP A 245 7.07 -16.24 -0.17
N GLU A 246 7.95 -15.74 0.71
CA GLU A 246 8.06 -14.32 1.06
C GLU A 246 8.51 -13.46 -0.13
N ALA A 247 9.48 -13.94 -0.93
CA ALA A 247 10.03 -13.17 -2.04
C ALA A 247 8.98 -12.92 -3.11
N SER A 248 8.21 -13.97 -3.46
CA SER A 248 7.05 -13.90 -4.33
C SER A 248 6.01 -12.92 -3.79
N PHE A 249 5.67 -13.01 -2.50
CA PHE A 249 4.72 -12.08 -1.88
C PHE A 249 5.16 -10.62 -1.93
N ARG A 250 6.41 -10.33 -1.55
CA ARG A 250 6.95 -8.97 -1.60
C ARG A 250 6.91 -8.43 -3.03
N ARG A 251 7.30 -9.26 -4.02
CA ARG A 251 7.27 -8.88 -5.44
C ARG A 251 5.85 -8.53 -5.90
N TRP A 252 4.87 -9.39 -5.60
CA TRP A 252 3.46 -9.12 -5.95
C TRP A 252 2.89 -7.91 -5.23
N LEU A 253 3.16 -7.75 -3.93
CA LEU A 253 2.66 -6.60 -3.15
C LEU A 253 3.19 -5.28 -3.69
N VAL A 254 4.50 -5.21 -3.97
CA VAL A 254 5.14 -4.01 -4.54
C VAL A 254 4.61 -3.71 -5.93
N GLY A 255 4.53 -4.72 -6.81
CA GLY A 255 4.00 -4.53 -8.16
C GLY A 255 2.55 -4.04 -8.16
N LEU A 256 1.70 -4.62 -7.31
CA LEU A 256 0.30 -4.19 -7.16
C LEU A 256 0.18 -2.76 -6.64
N ARG A 257 1.02 -2.35 -5.69
CA ARG A 257 1.03 -0.96 -5.17
C ARG A 257 1.49 0.04 -6.23
N ILE A 258 2.59 -0.24 -6.94
CA ILE A 258 3.06 0.60 -8.05
C ILE A 258 1.98 0.71 -9.13
N ALA A 259 1.33 -0.41 -9.46
CA ALA A 259 0.26 -0.42 -10.44
C ALA A 259 -0.97 0.41 -10.01
N LYS A 260 -1.33 0.44 -8.72
CA LYS A 260 -2.43 1.27 -8.21
C LYS A 260 -2.14 2.77 -8.25
N VAL A 261 -0.94 3.19 -7.84
CA VAL A 261 -0.59 4.62 -7.81
C VAL A 261 -0.50 5.20 -9.22
N ARG A 262 -0.27 4.35 -10.23
CA ARG A 262 -0.01 4.76 -11.61
C ARG A 262 -1.19 4.54 -12.56
N THR A 263 -2.32 4.01 -12.11
CA THR A 263 -3.56 4.12 -12.88
C THR A 263 -4.01 5.58 -12.78
N PRO A 264 -4.09 6.35 -13.89
CA PRO A 264 -4.67 7.68 -13.85
C PRO A 264 -6.06 7.55 -13.26
N ASP A 265 -6.35 8.29 -12.20
CA ASP A 265 -7.69 8.25 -11.62
C ASP A 265 -8.72 8.91 -12.53
N ASP A 266 -8.31 9.73 -13.51
CA ASP A 266 -9.13 10.19 -14.62
C ASP A 266 -8.24 10.55 -15.83
N GLU A 267 -8.68 10.25 -17.06
CA GLU A 267 -8.03 10.78 -18.28
C GLU A 267 -8.19 12.31 -18.41
N ASP A 268 -8.91 12.95 -17.48
CA ASP A 268 -9.20 14.40 -17.42
C ASP A 268 -8.54 15.13 -16.23
N SER A 269 -7.76 14.45 -15.38
CA SER A 269 -7.05 15.12 -14.28
C SER A 269 -5.65 15.58 -14.72
N ASP A 270 -5.44 16.89 -14.86
CA ASP A 270 -4.12 17.53 -15.06
C ASP A 270 -3.17 17.38 -13.85
N GLU A 271 -3.42 16.44 -12.92
CA GLU A 271 -2.57 16.22 -11.75
C GLU A 271 -1.30 15.46 -12.14
N GLU A 272 -0.17 16.14 -12.05
CA GLU A 272 1.16 15.56 -12.17
C GLU A 272 1.32 14.40 -11.17
N PHE A 273 1.81 13.24 -11.63
CA PHE A 273 2.06 12.11 -10.74
C PHE A 273 2.90 12.57 -9.54
N PRO A 274 2.52 12.18 -8.30
CA PRO A 274 3.28 12.62 -7.13
C PRO A 274 4.74 12.18 -7.30
N ALA A 275 5.64 13.14 -7.14
CA ALA A 275 7.07 12.90 -7.17
C ALA A 275 7.41 11.70 -6.25
N PRO A 276 8.41 10.87 -6.60
CA PRO A 276 8.85 9.81 -5.71
C PRO A 276 9.12 10.40 -4.32
N PRO A 277 8.77 9.68 -3.23
CA PRO A 277 8.95 10.20 -1.89
C PRO A 277 10.40 10.66 -1.71
N PRO A 278 10.63 11.81 -1.06
CA PRO A 278 11.99 12.31 -0.86
C PRO A 278 12.82 11.24 -0.15
N VAL A 279 13.97 10.90 -0.73
CA VAL A 279 14.93 9.98 -0.11
C VAL A 279 15.52 10.71 1.09
N PHE A 280 14.93 10.52 2.27
CA PHE A 280 15.54 10.98 3.51
C PHE A 280 16.91 10.30 3.65
N SER A 281 17.94 11.07 3.97
CA SER A 281 19.29 10.55 4.13
C SER A 281 19.31 9.51 5.25
N ARG A 282 19.49 8.23 4.89
CA ARG A 282 19.77 7.16 5.84
C ARG A 282 21.01 7.52 6.65
N THR A 283 20.81 8.04 7.85
CA THR A 283 21.83 8.01 8.89
C THR A 283 21.74 6.64 9.53
N SER A 284 22.64 5.75 9.12
CA SER A 284 22.87 4.47 9.76
C SER A 284 23.33 4.71 11.20
N THR A 285 22.40 4.76 12.14
CA THR A 285 22.71 4.49 13.54
C THR A 285 22.56 2.99 13.76
N PRO A 286 23.64 2.25 14.09
CA PRO A 286 23.52 0.84 14.38
C PRO A 286 22.79 0.68 15.71
N SER A 287 21.57 0.14 15.66
CA SER A 287 20.88 -0.38 16.83
C SER A 287 21.58 -1.65 17.31
N GLN A 288 22.51 -1.49 18.26
CA GLN A 288 22.89 -2.60 19.12
C GLN A 288 21.72 -2.94 20.04
N VAL A 289 20.89 -3.90 19.66
CA VAL A 289 20.17 -4.73 20.64
C VAL A 289 20.20 -6.17 20.14
N SER A 290 21.28 -6.87 20.47
CA SER A 290 21.28 -8.33 20.56
C SER A 290 20.44 -8.72 21.78
N ARG A 291 19.25 -9.29 21.55
CA ARG A 291 18.64 -10.22 22.51
C ARG A 291 18.04 -11.41 21.79
N THR A 292 18.76 -12.51 21.92
CA THR A 292 18.33 -13.89 21.79
C THR A 292 16.98 -14.13 22.49
N PHE A 293 16.08 -14.86 21.85
CA PHE A 293 15.11 -15.69 22.55
C PHE A 293 15.08 -17.07 21.90
N SER A 294 15.28 -18.07 22.76
CA SER A 294 14.92 -19.47 22.58
C SER A 294 13.40 -19.65 22.61
#